data_AF-A0A524CFV0-F1
#
_entry.id   AF-A0A524CFV0-F1
#
_cell.length_a   1.000
_cell.length_b   1.000
_cell.length_c   1.000
_cell.angle_alpha   90.00
_cell.angle_beta   90.00
_cell.angle_gamma   90.00
#
_symmetry.space_group_name_H-M   'P 1'
#
loop_
_entity.id
_entity.type
_entity.pdbx_description
1 polymer ?
#
loop_
_entity_poly.entity_id
_entity_poly.type
_entity_poly.pdbx_seq_one_letter_code
_entity_poly.pdbx_strand_id
1 'polypeptide(L)'
;MKEGGEFVIWGLKIPKKVEKAKEYYGITLSVDIGSEKISTGYAVRWNKDQNYDQYAKLAKKVGFALKEHQEERHIFFIRFVKIR
;
A
#
# COMPACT_ATOMS: atom_id res chain seq x y z
N MET A 1 -14.52 13.60 -5.18
CA MET A 1 -15.37 12.83 -4.25
C MET A 1 -16.13 13.81 -3.37
N LYS A 2 -17.38 13.51 -3.00
CA LYS A 2 -18.17 14.37 -2.11
C LYS A 2 -17.58 14.37 -0.69
N GLU A 3 -17.82 15.43 0.08
CA GLU A 3 -17.52 15.47 1.51
C GLU A 3 -18.15 14.26 2.22
N GLY A 4 -17.43 13.68 3.17
CA GLY A 4 -17.80 12.44 3.86
C GLY A 4 -17.51 11.16 3.07
N GLY A 5 -17.19 11.24 1.78
CA GLY A 5 -16.80 10.07 1.00
C GLY A 5 -15.49 9.44 1.49
N GLU A 6 -15.33 8.13 1.30
CA GLU A 6 -14.14 7.39 1.71
C GLU A 6 -13.27 6.98 0.51
N PHE A 7 -11.95 7.11 0.68
CA PHE A 7 -10.97 6.61 -0.25
C PHE A 7 -10.08 5.58 0.45
N VAL A 8 -10.11 4.35 -0.07
CA VAL A 8 -9.48 3.19 0.56
C VAL A 8 -8.35 2.68 -0.32
N ILE A 9 -7.20 2.42 0.30
CA ILE A 9 -6.00 1.92 -0.37
C ILE A 9 -5.51 0.68 0.36
N TRP A 10 -5.33 -0.41 -0.39
CA TRP A 10 -4.43 -1.51 -0.02
C TRP A 10 -3.18 -1.37 -0.88
N GLY A 11 -2.01 -1.33 -0.26
CA GLY A 11 -0.76 -1.07 -0.97
C GLY A 11 0.39 -1.89 -0.43
N LEU A 12 1.42 -2.04 -1.28
CA LEU A 12 2.69 -2.63 -0.89
C LEU A 12 3.64 -1.57 -0.37
N LYS A 13 4.31 -1.87 0.75
CA LYS A 13 5.47 -1.15 1.24
C LYS A 13 6.67 -1.54 0.40
N ILE A 14 7.09 -0.63 -0.47
CA ILE A 14 8.28 -0.80 -1.31
C ILE A 14 9.41 -0.02 -0.64
N PRO A 15 10.41 -0.68 -0.06
CA PRO A 15 11.51 0.03 0.59
C PRO A 15 12.37 0.77 -0.44
N LYS A 16 13.21 1.69 0.03
CA LYS A 16 14.22 2.31 -0.81
C LYS A 16 15.14 1.24 -1.40
N LYS A 17 15.42 1.33 -2.70
CA LYS A 17 16.34 0.40 -3.36
C LYS A 17 17.74 0.52 -2.75
N VAL A 18 18.33 -0.62 -2.41
CA VAL A 18 19.71 -0.72 -1.93
C VAL A 18 20.68 -0.95 -3.08
N GLU A 19 21.95 -0.61 -2.88
CA GLU A 19 22.99 -0.87 -3.88
C GLU A 19 23.09 -2.37 -4.20
N LYS A 20 23.34 -2.69 -5.47
CA LYS A 20 23.42 -4.07 -5.99
C LYS A 20 22.13 -4.90 -5.84
N ALA A 21 20.99 -4.29 -5.51
CA ALA A 21 19.70 -4.96 -5.53
C ALA A 21 19.27 -5.37 -6.95
N LYS A 22 18.41 -6.40 -7.02
CA LYS A 22 17.75 -6.83 -8.26
C LYS A 22 16.98 -5.68 -8.92
N GLU A 23 16.69 -5.82 -10.22
CA GLU A 23 15.92 -4.81 -10.96
C GLU A 23 14.47 -4.70 -10.45
N TYR A 24 13.89 -5.79 -9.94
CA TYR A 24 12.51 -5.87 -9.48
C TYR A 24 12.43 -6.11 -7.97
N TYR A 25 11.43 -5.49 -7.35
CA TYR A 25 11.00 -5.80 -5.98
C TYR A 25 9.79 -6.73 -6.07
N GLY A 26 9.89 -7.90 -5.44
CA GLY A 26 8.86 -8.92 -5.48
C GLY A 26 8.37 -9.30 -4.09
N ILE A 27 7.10 -9.64 -3.98
CA ILE A 27 6.50 -10.24 -2.80
C ILE A 27 5.80 -11.54 -3.17
N THR A 28 5.75 -12.48 -2.23
CA THR A 28 4.93 -13.68 -2.33
C THR A 28 3.63 -13.45 -1.55
N LEU A 29 2.50 -13.74 -2.17
CA LEU A 29 1.19 -13.76 -1.53
C LEU A 29 0.75 -15.21 -1.42
N SER A 30 0.50 -15.66 -0.19
CA SER A 30 -0.13 -16.95 0.06
C SER A 30 -1.47 -16.72 0.74
N VAL A 31 -2.54 -17.25 0.17
CA VAL A 31 -3.90 -17.18 0.72
C VAL A 31 -4.36 -18.60 0.99
N ASP A 32 -4.83 -18.83 2.22
CA ASP A 32 -5.53 -20.04 2.60
C ASP A 32 -7.03 -19.83 2.36
N ILE A 33 -7.63 -20.66 1.52
CA ILE A 33 -9.07 -20.62 1.22
C ILE A 33 -9.83 -21.81 1.84
N GLY A 34 -9.23 -22.49 2.82
CA GLY A 34 -9.80 -23.62 3.53
C GLY A 34 -9.62 -24.97 2.83
N SER A 35 -9.91 -25.03 1.52
CA SER A 35 -9.70 -26.24 0.71
C SER A 35 -8.27 -26.41 0.22
N GLU A 36 -7.56 -25.29 0.03
CA GLU A 36 -6.19 -25.26 -0.46
C GLU A 36 -5.48 -23.95 -0.09
N LYS A 37 -4.15 -23.97 -0.22
CA LYS A 37 -3.31 -22.79 -0.09
C LYS A 37 -2.82 -22.34 -1.46
N ILE A 38 -3.34 -21.21 -1.93
CA ILE A 38 -2.92 -20.60 -3.19
C ILE A 38 -1.69 -19.74 -2.92
N SER A 39 -0.61 -19.96 -3.65
CA SER A 39 0.61 -19.12 -3.57
C SER A 39 0.90 -18.48 -4.92
N THR A 40 1.04 -17.16 -4.93
CA THR A 40 1.37 -16.37 -6.12
C THR A 40 2.47 -15.34 -5.80
N GLY A 41 3.08 -14.78 -6.82
CA GLY A 41 4.10 -13.74 -6.69
C GLY A 41 3.70 -12.50 -7.48
N TYR A 42 3.95 -11.33 -6.91
CA TYR A 42 3.81 -10.06 -7.60
C TYR A 42 5.14 -9.31 -7.57
N ALA A 43 5.56 -8.76 -8.71
CA ALA A 43 6.80 -8.02 -8.84
C ALA A 43 6.59 -6.71 -9.59
N VAL A 44 7.30 -5.68 -9.14
CA VAL A 44 7.33 -4.36 -9.76
C VAL A 44 8.76 -3.94 -10.02
N ARG A 45 8.99 -3.13 -11.06
CA ARG A 45 10.30 -2.53 -11.27
C ARG A 45 10.66 -1.69 -10.04
N TRP A 46 11.84 -1.90 -9.48
CA TRP A 46 12.28 -1.23 -8.26
C TRP A 46 12.89 0.13 -8.60
N ASN A 47 12.06 1.05 -9.08
CA ASN A 47 12.45 2.41 -9.46
C ASN A 47 11.82 3.50 -8.58
N LYS A 48 11.11 3.09 -7.52
CA LYS A 48 10.48 3.95 -6.53
C LYS A 48 10.49 3.29 -5.15
N ASP A 49 10.45 4.10 -4.12
CA ASP A 49 10.00 3.72 -2.78
C ASP A 49 8.50 4.03 -2.62
N GLN A 50 7.84 3.29 -1.74
CA GLN A 50 6.40 3.44 -1.49
C GLN A 50 6.07 3.09 -0.04
N ASN A 51 5.41 3.98 0.68
CA ASN A 51 4.88 3.72 2.02
C ASN A 51 3.65 4.58 2.35
N TYR A 52 3.04 4.29 3.50
CA TYR A 52 1.91 5.04 4.04
C TYR A 52 2.17 6.56 4.09
N ASP A 53 3.33 6.99 4.58
CA ASP A 53 3.63 8.41 4.83
C ASP A 53 3.51 9.27 3.57
N GLN A 54 3.93 8.71 2.42
CA GLN A 54 3.81 9.40 1.14
C GLN A 54 2.34 9.63 0.76
N TYR A 55 1.47 8.63 0.94
CA TYR A 55 0.04 8.76 0.69
C TYR A 55 -0.65 9.69 1.68
N ALA A 56 -0.31 9.61 2.97
CA ALA A 56 -0.85 10.49 4.00
C ALA A 56 -0.55 11.97 3.72
N LYS A 57 0.68 12.28 3.28
CA LYS A 57 1.07 13.63 2.87
C LYS A 57 0.26 14.13 1.67
N LEU A 58 0.05 13.28 0.67
CA LEU A 58 -0.77 13.63 -0.51
C LEU A 58 -2.24 13.84 -0.13
N ALA A 59 -2.82 12.92 0.64
CA ALA A 59 -4.19 12.98 1.10
C ALA A 59 -4.48 14.29 1.86
N LYS A 60 -3.59 14.69 2.77
CA LYS A 60 -3.72 15.96 3.50
C LYS A 60 -3.74 17.17 2.56
N LYS A 61 -2.87 17.19 1.53
CA LYS A 61 -2.83 18.28 0.54
C LYS A 61 -4.15 18.40 -0.23
N VAL A 62 -4.78 17.29 -0.58
CA VAL A 62 -6.03 17.26 -1.38
C VAL A 62 -7.32 17.27 -0.55
N GLY A 63 -7.22 17.51 0.76
CA GLY A 63 -8.40 17.69 1.62
C GLY A 63 -9.01 16.42 2.17
N PHE A 64 -8.18 15.40 2.39
CA PHE A 64 -8.58 14.18 3.07
C PHE A 64 -7.98 14.13 4.48
N ALA A 65 -8.73 13.53 5.40
CA ALA A 65 -8.27 13.17 6.73
C ALA A 65 -8.06 11.65 6.83
N LEU A 66 -7.08 11.22 7.62
CA LEU A 66 -6.89 9.81 7.95
C LEU A 66 -8.01 9.34 8.87
N LYS A 67 -8.68 8.25 8.49
CA LYS A 67 -9.67 7.58 9.32
C LYS A 67 -9.12 6.29 9.93
N GLU A 68 -8.33 5.54 9.17
CA GLU A 68 -7.79 4.25 9.60
C GLU A 68 -6.47 3.96 8.89
N HIS A 69 -5.53 3.32 9.60
CA HIS A 69 -4.27 2.85 9.07
C HIS A 69 -3.89 1.54 9.74
N GLN A 70 -3.50 0.54 8.95
CA GLN A 70 -2.95 -0.72 9.44
C GLN A 70 -1.74 -1.09 8.58
N GLU A 71 -0.67 -1.63 9.20
CA GLU A 71 0.45 -2.22 8.47
C GLU A 71 0.65 -3.66 8.92
N GLU A 72 0.85 -4.57 7.96
CA GLU A 72 1.26 -5.93 8.22
C GLU A 72 2.34 -6.35 7.21
N ARG A 73 3.54 -6.68 7.72
CA ARG A 73 4.71 -7.10 6.93
C ARG A 73 5.06 -6.12 5.80
N HIS A 74 4.60 -6.43 4.58
CA HIS A 74 4.88 -5.69 3.34
C HIS A 74 3.63 -5.00 2.78
N ILE A 75 2.50 -5.07 3.49
CA ILE A 75 1.21 -4.54 3.06
C ILE A 75 0.80 -3.46 4.06
N PHE A 76 0.20 -2.39 3.54
CA PHE A 76 -0.48 -1.39 4.35
C PHE A 76 -1.91 -1.19 3.84
N PHE A 77 -2.78 -0.84 4.77
CA PHE A 77 -4.16 -0.44 4.54
C PHE A 77 -4.34 1.01 4.99
N ILE A 78 -5.01 1.82 4.17
CA ILE A 78 -5.35 3.19 4.50
C ILE A 78 -6.80 3.47 4.16
N ARG A 79 -7.52 4.06 5.11
CA ARG A 79 -8.85 4.65 4.90
C ARG A 79 -8.74 6.15 5.12
N PHE A 80 -9.06 6.92 4.08
CA PHE A 80 -9.19 8.36 4.16
C PHE A 80 -10.66 8.79 4.05
N VAL A 81 -11.01 9.92 4.66
CA VAL A 81 -12.32 10.58 4.49
C VAL A 81 -12.12 11.97 3.89
N LYS A 82 -12.93 12.33 2.88
CA LYS A 82 -12.91 13.66 2.25
C LYS A 82 -13.58 14.67 3.19
N ILE A 83 -12.84 15.73 3.54
CA ILE A 83 -13.30 16.75 4.50
C ILE A 83 -13.46 18.15 3.91
N ARG A 84 -12.94 18.39 2.71
CA ARG A 84 -13.03 19.64 1.93
C ARG A 84 -12.73 19.32 0.48
#